data_AF-A0AA37ADY9-F1
#
_entry.id   AF-A0AA37ADY9-F1
#
_cell.length_a   1.000
_cell.length_b   1.000
_cell.length_c   1.000
_cell.angle_alpha   90.00
_cell.angle_beta   90.00
_cell.angle_gamma   90.00
#
_symmetry.space_group_name_H-M   'P 1'
#
loop_
_entity.id
_entity.type
_entity.pdbx_description
1 polymer ?
#
loop_
_entity_poly.entity_id
_entity_poly.type
_entity_poly.pdbx_seq_one_letter_code
_entity_poly.pdbx_strand_id
1 'polypeptide(L)'
;MYNREIIEKLVDFISARDGNTDKSRLQNEVQDAFDLVKERSVYYCDWFAIRFCKAASRSFGNTVLALSALHRYDDIPFIVCLVTPARNYLMLANTTFLRKISHSSQELRRDNIKGSFNGSDIMREFEGVENIPANFEFLYNSHENYTFEENLDRLVEATNNIAPTGRRFMPTESQVECIRESVDRAISFLRSEEYGILNDDLNNRVRAVESEIAIAAFIDNVNLRGRIIEYLITAEDDLKETLMRCLRTRQPLPEIFTADELGDYEREFERYLTETDIKTKVLFLSSNPKGYNIDKLLSFLSEEKSVYLIYVVTIDKNRTIQTRLCSMFNRQLLSCTRIIKHWAGRNSRGVTQYEGRALETIVEDFDFEIDYKDSQDFITDCLNC
;
A
#
# COMPACT_ATOMS: atom_id res chain seq x y z
N MET A 1 -2.66 -11.63 4.04
CA MET A 1 -1.55 -12.35 3.35
C MET A 1 -2.10 -13.12 2.15
N TYR A 2 -1.55 -12.93 0.95
CA TYR A 2 -1.97 -13.62 -0.27
C TYR A 2 -1.49 -15.08 -0.32
N ASN A 3 -2.40 -16.04 -0.47
CA ASN A 3 -2.05 -17.46 -0.65
C ASN A 3 -2.08 -17.87 -2.12
N ARG A 4 -0.92 -17.78 -2.77
CA ARG A 4 -0.78 -18.05 -4.20
C ARG A 4 -1.26 -19.43 -4.62
N GLU A 5 -0.88 -20.48 -3.88
CA GLU A 5 -1.22 -21.85 -4.25
C GLU A 5 -2.74 -22.09 -4.25
N ILE A 6 -3.44 -21.59 -3.23
CA ILE A 6 -4.90 -21.75 -3.12
C ILE A 6 -5.62 -20.92 -4.18
N ILE A 7 -5.15 -19.70 -4.44
CA ILE A 7 -5.77 -18.85 -5.48
C ILE A 7 -5.53 -19.42 -6.88
N GLU A 8 -4.34 -19.93 -7.20
CA GLU A 8 -4.06 -20.60 -8.48
C GLU A 8 -4.96 -21.83 -8.66
N LYS A 9 -5.12 -22.67 -7.62
CA LYS A 9 -6.07 -23.79 -7.64
C LYS A 9 -7.50 -23.34 -7.90
N LEU A 10 -7.96 -22.25 -7.27
CA LEU A 10 -9.29 -21.69 -7.50
C LEU A 10 -9.47 -21.22 -8.96
N VAL A 11 -8.47 -20.51 -9.49
CA VAL A 11 -8.47 -19.99 -10.86
C VAL A 11 -8.55 -21.15 -11.86
N ASP A 12 -7.69 -22.15 -11.72
CA ASP A 12 -7.68 -23.33 -12.59
C ASP A 12 -9.01 -24.09 -12.52
N PHE A 13 -9.55 -24.26 -11.31
CA PHE A 13 -10.83 -24.94 -11.11
C PHE A 13 -11.99 -24.22 -11.80
N ILE A 14 -12.05 -22.89 -11.73
CA ILE A 14 -13.10 -22.08 -12.37
C ILE A 14 -12.91 -22.01 -13.88
N SER A 15 -11.68 -21.85 -14.36
CA SER A 15 -11.36 -21.78 -15.79
C SER A 15 -11.61 -23.11 -16.51
N ALA A 16 -11.40 -24.25 -15.84
CA ALA A 16 -11.77 -25.57 -16.37
C ALA A 16 -13.29 -25.72 -16.66
N ARG A 17 -14.12 -24.80 -16.16
CA ARG A 17 -15.58 -24.79 -16.29
C ARG A 17 -16.11 -23.66 -17.16
N ASP A 18 -15.23 -22.98 -17.88
CA ASP A 18 -15.60 -21.90 -18.81
C ASP A 18 -16.66 -22.37 -19.80
N GLY A 19 -17.77 -21.62 -19.89
CA GLY A 19 -18.89 -21.86 -20.82
C GLY A 19 -19.72 -23.13 -20.58
N ASN A 20 -19.33 -23.96 -19.61
CA ASN A 20 -19.87 -25.32 -19.45
C ASN A 20 -20.75 -25.50 -18.21
N THR A 21 -20.91 -24.46 -17.38
CA THR A 21 -21.69 -24.53 -16.14
C THR A 21 -22.50 -23.25 -15.91
N ASP A 22 -23.66 -23.37 -15.27
CA ASP A 22 -24.41 -22.20 -14.82
C ASP A 22 -23.92 -21.72 -13.44
N LYS A 23 -24.33 -20.51 -13.06
CA LYS A 23 -23.91 -19.87 -11.82
C LYS A 23 -24.19 -20.72 -10.58
N SER A 24 -25.36 -21.35 -10.48
CA SER A 24 -25.77 -22.08 -9.28
C SER A 24 -24.97 -23.37 -9.13
N ARG A 25 -24.71 -24.05 -10.24
CA ARG A 25 -23.87 -25.25 -10.26
C ARG A 25 -22.42 -24.92 -9.94
N LEU A 26 -21.85 -23.87 -10.56
CA LEU A 26 -20.48 -23.44 -10.25
C LEU A 26 -20.32 -23.04 -8.77
N GLN A 27 -21.33 -22.38 -8.19
CA GLN A 27 -21.33 -22.03 -6.77
C GLN A 27 -21.17 -23.25 -5.88
N ASN A 28 -21.97 -24.30 -6.11
CA ASN A 28 -21.92 -25.52 -5.30
C ASN A 28 -20.59 -26.25 -5.49
N GLU A 29 -20.13 -26.40 -6.75
CA GLU A 29 -18.88 -27.11 -7.05
C GLU A 29 -17.66 -26.39 -6.44
N VAL A 30 -17.62 -25.05 -6.47
CA VAL A 30 -16.54 -24.28 -5.82
C VAL A 30 -16.68 -24.32 -4.30
N GLN A 31 -17.91 -24.26 -3.77
CA GLN A 31 -18.14 -24.36 -2.33
C GLN A 31 -17.62 -25.68 -1.79
N ASP A 32 -17.96 -26.80 -2.42
CA ASP A 32 -17.57 -28.13 -1.99
C ASP A 32 -16.07 -28.38 -2.19
N ALA A 33 -15.47 -27.88 -3.28
CA ALA A 33 -14.06 -28.12 -3.59
C ALA A 33 -13.07 -27.36 -2.68
N PHE A 34 -13.52 -26.25 -2.07
CA PHE A 34 -12.69 -25.38 -1.23
C PHE A 34 -13.22 -25.25 0.20
N ASP A 35 -14.18 -26.09 0.59
CA ASP A 35 -14.82 -26.11 1.91
C ASP A 35 -15.33 -24.71 2.35
N LEU A 36 -15.97 -23.97 1.43
CA LEU A 36 -16.33 -22.58 1.67
C LEU A 36 -17.55 -22.46 2.60
N VAL A 37 -17.43 -21.55 3.57
CA VAL A 37 -18.54 -21.08 4.37
C VAL A 37 -19.37 -20.09 3.54
N LYS A 38 -20.67 -20.34 3.45
CA LYS A 38 -21.60 -19.42 2.79
C LYS A 38 -22.24 -18.49 3.80
N GLU A 39 -22.05 -17.19 3.59
CA GLU A 39 -22.78 -16.15 4.31
C GLU A 39 -23.55 -15.26 3.34
N ARG A 40 -24.88 -15.37 3.36
CA ARG A 40 -25.79 -14.74 2.40
C ARG A 40 -25.39 -15.08 0.96
N SER A 41 -24.74 -14.15 0.27
CA SER A 41 -24.38 -14.24 -1.15
C SER A 41 -22.87 -14.39 -1.39
N VAL A 42 -22.06 -14.32 -0.32
CA VAL A 42 -20.60 -14.46 -0.33
C VAL A 42 -20.24 -15.87 0.18
N TYR A 43 -19.24 -16.48 -0.45
CA TYR A 43 -18.64 -17.74 -0.03
C TYR A 43 -17.19 -17.44 0.36
N TYR A 44 -16.70 -17.95 1.48
CA TYR A 44 -15.35 -17.60 1.94
C TYR A 44 -14.69 -18.74 2.73
N CYS A 45 -13.37 -18.66 2.81
CA CYS A 45 -12.52 -19.41 3.72
C CYS A 45 -11.45 -18.45 4.27
N ASP A 46 -10.45 -18.98 4.97
CA ASP A 46 -9.37 -18.18 5.56
C ASP A 46 -8.51 -17.44 4.52
N TRP A 47 -8.58 -17.84 3.25
CA TRP A 47 -7.65 -17.37 2.22
C TRP A 47 -8.27 -16.45 1.16
N PHE A 48 -9.58 -16.49 1.00
CA PHE A 48 -10.30 -15.62 0.07
C PHE A 48 -11.80 -15.61 0.35
N ALA A 49 -12.45 -14.55 -0.13
CA ALA A 49 -13.89 -14.48 -0.28
C ALA A 49 -14.26 -14.40 -1.77
N ILE A 50 -15.34 -15.04 -2.18
CA ILE A 50 -15.81 -15.06 -3.56
C ILE A 50 -17.30 -14.76 -3.67
N ARG A 51 -17.63 -13.88 -4.62
CA ARG A 51 -19.01 -13.50 -4.97
C ARG A 51 -19.28 -13.84 -6.43
N PHE A 52 -20.27 -14.70 -6.65
CA PHE A 52 -20.67 -15.10 -8.01
C PHE A 52 -21.75 -14.19 -8.60
N CYS A 53 -21.46 -13.64 -9.77
CA CYS A 53 -22.36 -12.83 -10.59
C CYS A 53 -22.63 -13.54 -11.92
N LYS A 54 -23.74 -13.19 -12.59
CA LYS A 54 -24.06 -13.68 -13.95
C LYS A 54 -24.36 -12.49 -14.84
N ALA A 55 -23.80 -12.51 -16.06
CA ALA A 55 -24.11 -11.54 -17.10
C ALA A 55 -23.89 -12.14 -18.49
N ALA A 56 -24.31 -11.42 -19.53
CA ALA A 56 -24.10 -11.84 -20.92
C ALA A 56 -22.67 -11.56 -21.42
N SER A 57 -21.97 -10.59 -20.84
CA SER A 57 -20.63 -10.18 -21.24
C SER A 57 -19.77 -9.78 -20.02
N ARG A 58 -18.47 -9.51 -20.24
CA ARG A 58 -17.52 -9.06 -19.20
C ARG A 58 -17.91 -7.72 -18.56
N SER A 59 -18.69 -6.90 -19.27
CA SER A 59 -19.26 -5.66 -18.73
C SER A 59 -20.61 -5.97 -18.11
N PHE A 60 -20.78 -5.66 -16.82
CA PHE A 60 -22.04 -5.89 -16.12
C PHE A 60 -22.29 -4.79 -15.09
N GLY A 61 -23.52 -4.27 -15.04
CA GLY A 61 -23.93 -3.20 -14.12
C GLY A 61 -24.70 -3.69 -12.90
N ASN A 62 -24.87 -5.01 -12.72
CA ASN A 62 -25.65 -5.55 -11.62
C ASN A 62 -24.97 -5.26 -10.27
N THR A 63 -25.78 -5.02 -9.24
CA THR A 63 -25.32 -4.90 -7.85
C THR A 63 -24.61 -6.17 -7.39
N VAL A 64 -23.41 -6.00 -6.84
CA VAL A 64 -22.54 -7.09 -6.40
C VAL A 64 -22.72 -7.34 -4.91
N LEU A 65 -22.43 -6.31 -4.10
CA LEU A 65 -22.49 -6.36 -2.63
C LEU A 65 -22.60 -4.95 -2.02
N ALA A 66 -23.14 -4.87 -0.80
CA ALA A 66 -23.07 -3.66 0.02
C ALA A 66 -21.64 -3.42 0.54
N LEU A 67 -21.24 -2.15 0.66
CA LEU A 67 -19.89 -1.81 1.14
C LEU A 67 -19.65 -2.28 2.58
N SER A 68 -20.65 -2.17 3.46
CA SER A 68 -20.57 -2.68 4.83
C SER A 68 -20.40 -4.20 4.92
N ALA A 69 -20.90 -4.94 3.93
CA ALA A 69 -20.68 -6.39 3.86
C ALA A 69 -19.30 -6.73 3.29
N LEU A 70 -18.77 -5.92 2.36
CA LEU A 70 -17.41 -6.07 1.83
C LEU A 70 -16.36 -5.82 2.91
N HIS A 71 -16.56 -4.82 3.79
CA HIS A 71 -15.62 -4.46 4.85
C HIS A 71 -15.15 -5.69 5.68
N ARG A 72 -16.05 -6.65 5.93
CA ARG A 72 -15.77 -7.87 6.70
C ARG A 72 -14.80 -8.85 6.04
N TYR A 73 -14.49 -8.65 4.77
CA TYR A 73 -13.62 -9.50 3.96
C TYR A 73 -12.56 -8.69 3.22
N ASP A 74 -12.43 -7.39 3.51
CA ASP A 74 -11.50 -6.53 2.77
C ASP A 74 -10.05 -6.90 3.10
N ASP A 75 -9.82 -7.51 4.26
CA ASP A 75 -8.52 -8.03 4.72
C ASP A 75 -8.08 -9.35 4.07
N ILE A 76 -8.86 -9.92 3.16
CA ILE A 76 -8.53 -11.09 2.32
C ILE A 76 -8.86 -10.81 0.85
N PRO A 77 -8.31 -11.55 -0.14
CA PRO A 77 -8.70 -11.38 -1.54
C PRO A 77 -10.21 -11.54 -1.72
N PHE A 78 -10.89 -10.45 -2.07
CA PHE A 78 -12.32 -10.48 -2.36
C PHE A 78 -12.53 -10.59 -3.88
N ILE A 79 -12.85 -11.79 -4.34
CA ILE A 79 -12.93 -12.14 -5.75
C ILE A 79 -14.39 -12.07 -6.23
N VAL A 80 -14.61 -11.40 -7.35
CA VAL A 80 -15.89 -11.47 -8.07
C VAL A 80 -15.73 -12.42 -9.25
N CYS A 81 -16.48 -13.53 -9.21
CA CYS A 81 -16.59 -14.48 -10.31
C CYS A 81 -17.80 -14.16 -11.16
N LEU A 82 -17.57 -13.58 -12.33
CA LEU A 82 -18.57 -13.31 -13.33
C LEU A 82 -18.73 -14.50 -14.29
N VAL A 83 -19.84 -15.20 -14.15
CA VAL A 83 -20.23 -16.31 -15.03
C VAL A 83 -20.90 -15.74 -16.28
N THR A 84 -20.32 -16.03 -17.44
CA THR A 84 -20.88 -15.68 -18.76
C THR A 84 -21.06 -16.93 -19.62
N PRO A 85 -21.83 -16.87 -20.73
CA PRO A 85 -22.07 -18.04 -21.56
C PRO A 85 -20.80 -18.65 -22.19
N ALA A 86 -19.75 -17.86 -22.40
CA ALA A 86 -18.53 -18.32 -23.07
C ALA A 86 -17.39 -18.66 -22.10
N ARG A 87 -17.22 -17.86 -21.05
CA ARG A 87 -16.15 -18.04 -20.06
C ARG A 87 -16.48 -17.37 -18.73
N ASN A 88 -15.80 -17.79 -17.68
CA ASN A 88 -15.84 -17.13 -16.39
C ASN A 88 -14.75 -16.04 -16.33
N TYR A 89 -15.04 -14.95 -15.63
CA TYR A 89 -14.07 -13.90 -15.36
C TYR A 89 -13.91 -13.71 -13.87
N LEU A 90 -12.67 -13.65 -13.42
CA LEU A 90 -12.31 -13.37 -12.03
C LEU A 90 -11.67 -11.99 -11.96
N MET A 91 -12.04 -11.22 -10.94
CA MET A 91 -11.49 -9.89 -10.67
C MET A 91 -11.44 -9.68 -9.15
N LEU A 92 -10.44 -8.98 -8.65
CA LEU A 92 -10.45 -8.47 -7.28
C LEU A 92 -11.41 -7.30 -7.16
N ALA A 93 -12.15 -7.24 -6.06
CA ALA A 93 -13.10 -6.19 -5.75
C ALA A 93 -13.02 -5.72 -4.29
N ASN A 94 -11.87 -5.94 -3.64
CA ASN A 94 -11.46 -5.19 -2.44
C ASN A 94 -11.62 -3.69 -2.67
N THR A 95 -11.77 -2.91 -1.60
CA THR A 95 -12.11 -1.49 -1.66
C THR A 95 -11.16 -0.66 -2.52
N THR A 96 -9.86 -1.01 -2.56
CA THR A 96 -8.87 -0.37 -3.46
C THR A 96 -9.24 -0.49 -4.94
N PHE A 97 -9.91 -1.57 -5.35
CA PHE A 97 -10.29 -1.82 -6.75
C PHE A 97 -11.71 -1.36 -7.09
N LEU A 98 -12.34 -0.55 -6.23
CA LEU A 98 -13.66 0.05 -6.49
C LEU A 98 -13.55 1.52 -6.91
N ARG A 99 -14.19 1.89 -8.02
CA ARG A 99 -14.16 3.28 -8.54
C ARG A 99 -15.02 4.22 -7.71
N LYS A 100 -16.17 3.73 -7.23
CA LYS A 100 -17.18 4.47 -6.45
C LYS A 100 -18.21 3.51 -5.87
N ILE A 101 -19.13 4.03 -5.06
CA ILE A 101 -20.31 3.32 -4.57
C ILE A 101 -21.56 3.86 -5.28
N SER A 102 -22.25 3.01 -6.04
CA SER A 102 -23.29 3.49 -6.96
C SER A 102 -24.71 3.52 -6.37
N HIS A 103 -25.12 2.51 -5.61
CA HIS A 103 -26.51 2.39 -5.17
C HIS A 103 -26.68 2.73 -3.70
N SER A 104 -27.78 3.43 -3.37
CA SER A 104 -28.15 3.80 -2.00
C SER A 104 -27.00 4.50 -1.25
N SER A 105 -26.17 5.24 -1.99
CA SER A 105 -24.95 5.89 -1.50
C SER A 105 -25.12 7.37 -1.18
N GLN A 106 -26.32 7.93 -1.32
CA GLN A 106 -26.61 9.34 -1.02
C GLN A 106 -26.25 9.74 0.43
N GLU A 107 -26.23 8.77 1.35
CA GLU A 107 -25.84 8.98 2.74
C GLU A 107 -24.45 8.42 3.06
N LEU A 108 -23.69 7.95 2.06
CA LEU A 108 -22.35 7.39 2.27
C LEU A 108 -21.46 8.48 2.86
N ARG A 109 -20.95 8.22 4.06
CA ARG A 109 -20.01 9.08 4.77
C ARG A 109 -19.05 8.21 5.57
N ARG A 110 -17.97 8.81 6.08
CA ARG A 110 -17.00 8.13 6.97
C ARG A 110 -17.68 7.48 8.17
N ASP A 111 -18.66 8.18 8.76
CA ASP A 111 -19.44 7.74 9.92
C ASP A 111 -20.68 6.89 9.55
N ASN A 112 -20.97 6.70 8.26
CA ASN A 112 -22.16 6.01 7.78
C ASN A 112 -21.86 5.23 6.49
N ILE A 113 -21.33 4.02 6.66
CA ILE A 113 -20.98 3.11 5.56
C ILE A 113 -22.27 2.51 4.97
N LYS A 114 -22.89 3.24 4.05
CA LYS A 114 -24.10 2.81 3.31
C LYS A 114 -23.87 2.76 1.81
N GLY A 115 -24.61 1.86 1.17
CA GLY A 115 -24.66 1.71 -0.27
C GLY A 115 -23.99 0.44 -0.77
N SER A 116 -24.14 0.19 -2.07
CA SER A 116 -23.62 -0.99 -2.74
C SER A 116 -22.91 -0.63 -4.04
N PHE A 117 -21.91 -1.44 -4.38
CA PHE A 117 -21.19 -1.31 -5.64
C PHE A 117 -21.73 -2.29 -6.68
N ASN A 118 -21.61 -1.89 -7.94
CA ASN A 118 -21.99 -2.66 -9.11
C ASN A 118 -20.76 -3.30 -9.75
N GLY A 119 -21.00 -4.27 -10.65
CA GLY A 119 -19.95 -4.87 -11.45
C GLY A 119 -19.17 -3.87 -12.32
N SER A 120 -19.82 -2.76 -12.67
CA SER A 120 -19.22 -1.65 -13.38
C SER A 120 -18.25 -0.89 -12.49
N ASP A 121 -18.48 -0.83 -11.18
CA ASP A 121 -17.65 -0.05 -10.26
C ASP A 121 -16.31 -0.74 -9.99
N ILE A 122 -16.22 -2.05 -10.20
CA ILE A 122 -14.97 -2.81 -10.10
C ILE A 122 -14.02 -2.39 -11.23
N MET A 123 -12.81 -1.97 -10.89
CA MET A 123 -11.78 -1.59 -11.85
C MET A 123 -11.34 -2.79 -12.68
N ARG A 124 -11.14 -2.55 -13.98
CA ARG A 124 -10.58 -3.56 -14.90
C ARG A 124 -9.06 -3.46 -15.02
N GLU A 125 -8.51 -2.34 -14.60
CA GLU A 125 -7.08 -2.02 -14.58
C GLU A 125 -6.83 -1.09 -13.38
N PHE A 126 -5.69 -1.27 -12.72
CA PHE A 126 -5.21 -0.45 -11.62
C PHE A 126 -3.76 -0.07 -11.93
N GLU A 127 -3.47 1.22 -12.11
CA GLU A 127 -2.14 1.75 -12.45
C GLU A 127 -1.45 1.01 -13.62
N GLY A 128 -2.18 0.80 -14.72
CA GLY A 128 -1.66 0.08 -15.90
C GLY A 128 -1.60 -1.45 -15.75
N VAL A 129 -1.98 -1.99 -14.59
CA VAL A 129 -2.02 -3.44 -14.34
C VAL A 129 -3.45 -3.96 -14.44
N GLU A 130 -3.70 -4.89 -15.38
CA GLU A 130 -5.03 -5.48 -15.56
C GLU A 130 -5.49 -6.26 -14.31
N ASN A 131 -6.76 -6.08 -13.92
CA ASN A 131 -7.42 -6.81 -12.85
C ASN A 131 -7.87 -8.20 -13.34
N ILE A 132 -6.91 -9.11 -13.41
CA ILE A 132 -7.05 -10.49 -13.87
C ILE A 132 -6.23 -11.44 -12.99
N PRO A 133 -6.53 -12.75 -12.97
CA PRO A 133 -5.85 -13.72 -12.11
C PRO A 133 -4.32 -13.69 -12.14
N ALA A 134 -3.73 -13.49 -13.32
CA ALA A 134 -2.28 -13.43 -13.50
C ALA A 134 -1.61 -12.32 -12.67
N ASN A 135 -2.36 -11.27 -12.30
CA ASN A 135 -1.87 -10.11 -11.56
C ASN A 135 -2.41 -10.03 -10.13
N PHE A 136 -3.19 -11.00 -9.66
CA PHE A 136 -3.85 -10.91 -8.35
C PHE A 136 -2.89 -10.77 -7.18
N GLU A 137 -1.75 -11.47 -7.21
CA GLU A 137 -0.72 -11.34 -6.17
C GLU A 137 -0.23 -9.88 -6.08
N PHE A 138 0.18 -9.31 -7.21
CA PHE A 138 0.65 -7.92 -7.27
C PHE A 138 -0.42 -6.94 -6.80
N LEU A 139 -1.64 -7.07 -7.34
CA LEU A 139 -2.75 -6.18 -7.02
C LEU A 139 -3.07 -6.24 -5.53
N TYR A 140 -3.28 -7.44 -5.00
CA TYR A 140 -3.65 -7.62 -3.61
C TYR A 140 -2.54 -7.17 -2.65
N ASN A 141 -1.27 -7.41 -2.97
CA ASN A 141 -0.15 -6.83 -2.22
C ASN A 141 -0.22 -5.30 -2.18
N SER A 142 -0.64 -4.64 -3.27
CA SER A 142 -0.88 -3.18 -3.25
C SER A 142 -2.07 -2.81 -2.36
N HIS A 143 -3.15 -3.60 -2.36
CA HIS A 143 -4.30 -3.38 -1.47
C HIS A 143 -3.92 -3.45 0.02
N GLU A 144 -3.09 -4.41 0.43
CA GLU A 144 -2.66 -4.60 1.84
C GLU A 144 -1.89 -3.40 2.44
N ASN A 145 -1.46 -2.45 1.61
CA ASN A 145 -0.81 -1.23 2.08
C ASN A 145 -1.78 -0.12 2.50
N TYR A 146 -3.06 -0.25 2.17
CA TYR A 146 -4.07 0.76 2.44
C TYR A 146 -5.09 0.23 3.44
N THR A 147 -5.44 1.07 4.41
CA THR A 147 -6.52 0.78 5.35
C THR A 147 -7.88 0.85 4.65
N PHE A 148 -8.88 0.21 5.25
CA PHE A 148 -10.26 0.32 4.77
C PHE A 148 -10.73 1.79 4.80
N GLU A 149 -10.32 2.54 5.81
CA GLU A 149 -10.67 3.92 6.10
C GLU A 149 -10.10 4.87 5.04
N GLU A 150 -8.82 4.71 4.66
CA GLU A 150 -8.23 5.44 3.52
C GLU A 150 -9.05 5.17 2.24
N ASN A 151 -9.36 3.90 1.96
CA ASN A 151 -10.15 3.55 0.78
C ASN A 151 -11.59 4.08 0.87
N LEU A 152 -12.21 4.09 2.05
CA LEU A 152 -13.54 4.62 2.30
C LEU A 152 -13.58 6.11 2.02
N ASP A 153 -12.58 6.87 2.46
CA ASP A 153 -12.47 8.31 2.20
C ASP A 153 -12.47 8.60 0.71
N ARG A 154 -11.61 7.91 -0.04
CA ARG A 154 -11.55 8.01 -1.50
C ARG A 154 -12.90 7.65 -2.15
N LEU A 155 -13.56 6.59 -1.67
CA LEU A 155 -14.84 6.14 -2.20
C LEU A 155 -15.97 7.12 -1.90
N VAL A 156 -16.01 7.72 -0.71
CA VAL A 156 -16.98 8.77 -0.33
C VAL A 156 -16.82 9.98 -1.25
N GLU A 157 -15.58 10.44 -1.45
CA GLU A 157 -15.27 11.58 -2.33
C GLU A 157 -15.70 11.31 -3.77
N ALA A 158 -15.30 10.15 -4.33
CA ALA A 158 -15.63 9.74 -5.69
C ALA A 158 -17.15 9.54 -5.91
N THR A 159 -17.88 9.21 -4.85
CA THR A 159 -19.32 8.93 -4.91
C THR A 159 -20.17 10.18 -4.79
N ASN A 160 -19.84 11.06 -3.85
CA ASN A 160 -20.67 12.22 -3.53
C ASN A 160 -20.33 13.47 -4.35
N ASN A 161 -19.33 13.42 -5.26
CA ASN A 161 -18.82 14.59 -5.98
C ASN A 161 -18.51 15.77 -5.04
N ILE A 162 -18.14 15.48 -3.79
CA ILE A 162 -17.87 16.49 -2.77
C ILE A 162 -16.60 17.24 -3.15
N ALA A 163 -16.57 18.54 -2.87
CA ALA A 163 -15.36 19.35 -3.02
C ALA A 163 -14.25 18.72 -2.17
N PRO A 164 -13.10 18.39 -2.77
CA PRO A 164 -12.10 17.58 -2.09
C PRO A 164 -11.53 18.30 -0.87
N THR A 165 -11.25 17.55 0.19
CA THR A 165 -10.67 18.12 1.42
C THR A 165 -9.15 18.27 1.33
N GLY A 166 -8.49 17.48 0.48
CA GLY A 166 -7.06 17.59 0.21
C GLY A 166 -6.68 18.93 -0.41
N ARG A 167 -5.50 19.45 -0.06
CA ARG A 167 -4.88 20.61 -0.72
C ARG A 167 -3.71 20.13 -1.56
N ARG A 168 -3.88 20.17 -2.87
CA ARG A 168 -2.77 19.98 -3.81
C ARG A 168 -1.74 21.08 -3.56
N PHE A 169 -0.48 20.71 -3.36
CA PHE A 169 0.57 21.70 -3.16
C PHE A 169 0.86 22.40 -4.49
N MET A 170 0.68 23.72 -4.53
CA MET A 170 0.90 24.55 -5.72
C MET A 170 2.16 25.39 -5.50
N PRO A 171 3.35 24.88 -5.86
CA PRO A 171 4.59 25.60 -5.65
C PRO A 171 4.63 26.87 -6.51
N THR A 172 5.22 27.94 -5.98
CA THR A 172 5.66 29.10 -6.76
C THR A 172 6.83 28.73 -7.69
N GLU A 173 7.19 29.61 -8.63
CA GLU A 173 8.36 29.41 -9.49
C GLU A 173 9.64 29.20 -8.67
N SER A 174 9.86 30.02 -7.63
CA SER A 174 11.01 29.87 -6.72
C SER A 174 10.99 28.55 -5.94
N GLN A 175 9.80 28.08 -5.55
CA GLN A 175 9.67 26.77 -4.90
C GLN A 175 9.94 25.63 -5.88
N VAL A 176 9.54 25.75 -7.15
CA VAL A 176 9.89 24.76 -8.19
C VAL A 176 11.41 24.70 -8.39
N GLU A 177 12.09 25.86 -8.42
CA GLU A 177 13.56 25.90 -8.46
C GLU A 177 14.17 25.22 -7.24
N CYS A 178 13.71 25.55 -6.03
CA CYS A 178 14.17 24.92 -4.79
C CYS A 178 13.93 23.40 -4.77
N ILE A 179 12.78 22.93 -5.26
CA ILE A 179 12.49 21.49 -5.39
C ILE A 179 13.48 20.83 -6.34
N ARG A 180 13.82 21.46 -7.48
CA ARG A 180 14.80 20.91 -8.43
C ARG A 180 16.20 20.86 -7.83
N GLU A 181 16.58 21.86 -7.04
CA GLU A 181 17.85 21.89 -6.31
C GLU A 181 17.93 20.82 -5.20
N SER A 182 16.83 20.18 -4.83
CA SER A 182 16.84 19.09 -3.83
C SER A 182 17.74 17.92 -4.22
N VAL A 183 17.94 17.69 -5.52
CA VAL A 183 18.87 16.66 -6.02
C VAL A 183 20.30 16.98 -5.60
N ASP A 184 20.74 18.23 -5.78
CA ASP A 184 22.07 18.67 -5.35
C ASP A 184 22.21 18.66 -3.83
N ARG A 185 21.15 19.05 -3.10
CA ARG A 185 21.13 18.95 -1.62
C ARG A 185 21.31 17.51 -1.15
N ALA A 186 20.62 16.55 -1.77
CA ALA A 186 20.76 15.14 -1.45
C ALA A 186 22.17 14.61 -1.78
N ILE A 187 22.73 14.94 -2.95
CA ILE A 187 24.10 14.56 -3.33
C ILE A 187 25.12 15.11 -2.32
N SER A 188 24.94 16.37 -1.91
CA SER A 188 25.79 17.03 -0.91
C SER A 188 25.67 16.36 0.46
N PHE A 189 24.46 16.09 0.93
CA PHE A 189 24.19 15.43 2.21
C PHE A 189 24.80 14.02 2.30
N LEU A 190 24.67 13.20 1.26
CA LEU A 190 25.23 11.84 1.26
C LEU A 190 26.77 11.81 1.41
N ARG A 191 27.45 12.92 1.16
CA ARG A 191 28.91 13.08 1.30
C ARG A 191 29.31 13.78 2.60
N SER A 192 28.35 14.17 3.42
CA SER A 192 28.57 14.98 4.61
C SER A 192 28.72 14.13 5.87
N GLU A 193 29.22 14.74 6.96
CA GLU A 193 29.33 14.05 8.26
C GLU A 193 27.94 13.82 8.88
N GLU A 194 26.99 14.72 8.61
CA GLU A 194 25.61 14.64 9.08
C GLU A 194 24.88 13.38 8.60
N TYR A 195 25.16 12.89 7.38
CA TYR A 195 24.66 11.60 6.92
C TYR A 195 25.14 10.45 7.81
N GLY A 196 26.43 10.42 8.15
CA GLY A 196 26.99 9.41 9.03
C GLY A 196 26.33 9.43 10.42
N ILE A 197 26.13 10.63 10.96
CA ILE A 197 25.47 10.83 12.26
C ILE A 197 24.01 10.35 12.23
N LEU A 198 23.24 10.66 11.18
CA LEU A 198 21.85 10.21 11.04
C LEU A 198 21.77 8.70 10.85
N ASN A 199 22.61 8.13 10.00
CA ASN A 199 22.67 6.69 9.75
C ASN A 199 23.01 5.91 11.03
N ASP A 200 24.00 6.37 11.80
CA ASP A 200 24.38 5.73 13.05
C ASP A 200 23.28 5.81 14.12
N ASP A 201 22.57 6.94 14.20
CA ASP A 201 21.43 7.10 15.10
C ASP A 201 20.30 6.12 14.79
N LEU A 202 19.86 6.04 13.52
CA LEU A 202 18.83 5.09 13.09
C LEU A 202 19.27 3.64 13.32
N ASN A 203 20.53 3.31 13.04
CA ASN A 203 21.09 1.98 13.30
C ASN A 203 21.15 1.65 14.81
N ASN A 204 21.39 2.64 15.68
CA ASN A 204 21.33 2.46 17.12
C ASN A 204 19.90 2.22 17.59
N ARG A 205 18.94 2.99 17.06
CA ARG A 205 17.50 2.83 17.37
C ARG A 205 17.00 1.44 17.01
N VAL A 206 17.32 0.94 15.81
CA VAL A 206 16.97 -0.44 15.39
C VAL A 206 17.59 -1.48 16.31
N ARG A 207 18.90 -1.35 16.62
CA ARG A 207 19.59 -2.28 17.53
C ARG A 207 18.97 -2.34 18.93
N ALA A 208 18.43 -1.23 19.42
CA ALA A 208 17.80 -1.17 20.74
C ALA A 208 16.49 -1.98 20.83
N VAL A 209 15.81 -2.21 19.69
CA VAL A 209 14.51 -2.89 19.61
C VAL A 209 14.50 -4.09 18.65
N GLU A 210 15.68 -4.62 18.32
CA GLU A 210 15.86 -5.68 17.31
C GLU A 210 15.01 -6.92 17.61
N SER A 211 14.94 -7.31 18.89
CA SER A 211 14.15 -8.45 19.36
C SER A 211 12.66 -8.25 19.13
N GLU A 212 12.16 -7.03 19.30
CA GLU A 212 10.74 -6.69 19.15
C GLU A 212 10.37 -6.57 17.69
N ILE A 213 11.25 -5.99 16.86
CA ILE A 213 11.07 -5.97 15.39
C ILE A 213 10.97 -7.40 14.86
N ALA A 214 11.84 -8.30 15.33
CA ALA A 214 11.82 -9.72 14.97
C ALA A 214 10.52 -10.44 15.37
N ILE A 215 9.85 -10.01 16.45
CA ILE A 215 8.53 -10.52 16.85
C ILE A 215 7.44 -9.91 15.95
N ALA A 216 7.46 -8.58 15.78
CA ALA A 216 6.49 -7.84 14.99
C ALA A 216 6.48 -8.27 13.51
N ALA A 217 7.61 -8.76 12.98
CA ALA A 217 7.73 -9.31 11.64
C ALA A 217 6.65 -10.35 11.28
N PHE A 218 6.18 -11.11 12.29
CA PHE A 218 5.17 -12.17 12.15
C PHE A 218 3.72 -11.68 12.28
N ILE A 219 3.48 -10.38 12.40
CA ILE A 219 2.14 -9.82 12.34
C ILE A 219 1.65 -9.91 10.89
N ASP A 220 0.50 -10.57 10.70
CA ASP A 220 -0.07 -10.85 9.36
C ASP A 220 -0.55 -9.58 8.65
N ASN A 221 -1.10 -8.62 9.42
CA ASN A 221 -1.53 -7.34 8.87
C ASN A 221 -0.30 -6.48 8.53
N VAL A 222 0.00 -6.34 7.24
CA VAL A 222 1.18 -5.64 6.72
C VAL A 222 1.23 -4.18 7.17
N ASN A 223 0.10 -3.48 7.12
CA ASN A 223 0.00 -2.08 7.53
C ASN A 223 0.22 -1.90 9.03
N LEU A 224 -0.41 -2.73 9.88
CA LEU A 224 -0.21 -2.70 11.32
C LEU A 224 1.24 -3.04 11.69
N ARG A 225 1.82 -4.05 11.03
CA ARG A 225 3.21 -4.43 11.22
C ARG A 225 4.18 -3.28 10.93
N GLY A 226 4.00 -2.60 9.80
CA GLY A 226 4.82 -1.42 9.43
C GLY A 226 4.77 -0.37 10.52
N ARG A 227 3.57 0.08 10.88
CA ARG A 227 3.34 1.09 11.92
C ARG A 227 3.96 0.73 13.27
N ILE A 228 3.90 -0.53 13.68
CA ILE A 228 4.52 -0.99 14.93
C ILE A 228 6.04 -0.87 14.86
N ILE A 229 6.65 -1.30 13.75
CA ILE A 229 8.11 -1.28 13.59
C ILE A 229 8.61 0.16 13.47
N GLU A 230 7.93 1.01 12.70
CA GLU A 230 8.18 2.45 12.62
C GLU A 230 8.17 3.07 14.03
N TYR A 231 7.09 2.84 14.79
CA TYR A 231 6.94 3.36 16.15
C TYR A 231 8.02 2.85 17.12
N LEU A 232 8.39 1.56 17.03
CA LEU A 232 9.45 0.99 17.87
C LEU A 232 10.81 1.68 17.62
N ILE A 233 11.08 2.12 16.38
CA ILE A 233 12.34 2.78 16.03
C ILE A 233 12.33 4.24 16.48
N THR A 234 11.23 4.96 16.25
CA THR A 234 11.21 6.43 16.36
C THR A 234 10.71 6.96 17.70
N ALA A 235 9.77 6.29 18.36
CA ALA A 235 9.18 6.77 19.59
C ALA A 235 10.15 6.66 20.79
N GLU A 236 9.98 7.55 21.77
CA GLU A 236 10.72 7.59 23.05
C GLU A 236 9.77 7.81 24.24
N ASP A 237 8.58 7.21 24.20
CA ASP A 237 7.52 7.39 25.19
C ASP A 237 7.13 6.11 25.96
N ASP A 238 6.24 6.24 26.92
CA ASP A 238 5.73 5.12 27.74
C ASP A 238 4.93 4.09 26.92
N LEU A 239 4.37 4.50 25.77
CA LEU A 239 3.62 3.59 24.90
C LEU A 239 4.56 2.62 24.21
N LYS A 240 5.78 3.04 23.85
CA LYS A 240 6.83 2.15 23.33
C LYS A 240 7.14 1.01 24.30
N GLU A 241 7.38 1.31 25.57
CA GLU A 241 7.65 0.29 26.59
C GLU A 241 6.47 -0.68 26.75
N THR A 242 5.24 -0.15 26.70
CA THR A 242 4.03 -0.95 26.74
C THR A 242 3.93 -1.88 25.53
N LEU A 243 4.22 -1.37 24.33
CA LEU A 243 4.22 -2.14 23.09
C LEU A 243 5.26 -3.25 23.10
N MET A 244 6.49 -2.95 23.54
CA MET A 244 7.56 -3.95 23.70
C MET A 244 7.13 -5.07 24.65
N ARG A 245 6.51 -4.72 25.79
CA ARG A 245 5.97 -5.71 26.73
C ARG A 245 4.87 -6.56 26.08
N CYS A 246 3.91 -5.96 25.37
CA CYS A 246 2.84 -6.71 24.72
C CYS A 246 3.38 -7.69 23.67
N LEU A 247 4.34 -7.27 22.85
CA LEU A 247 5.00 -8.14 21.86
C LEU A 247 5.71 -9.33 22.52
N ARG A 248 6.51 -9.08 23.56
CA ARG A 248 7.25 -10.13 24.30
C ARG A 248 6.32 -11.14 24.98
N THR A 249 5.22 -10.65 25.55
CA THR A 249 4.27 -11.47 26.33
C THR A 249 3.11 -12.04 25.50
N ARG A 250 3.05 -11.73 24.20
CA ARG A 250 1.94 -12.07 23.30
C ARG A 250 0.58 -11.60 23.82
N GLN A 251 0.56 -10.45 24.48
CA GLN A 251 -0.68 -9.79 24.88
C GLN A 251 -1.24 -8.98 23.71
N PRO A 252 -2.55 -8.65 23.73
CA PRO A 252 -3.16 -7.74 22.77
C PRO A 252 -2.35 -6.43 22.66
N LEU A 253 -2.13 -6.01 21.42
CA LEU A 253 -1.39 -4.79 21.12
C LEU A 253 -2.26 -3.56 21.42
N PRO A 254 -1.68 -2.48 21.96
CA PRO A 254 -2.41 -1.22 22.11
C PRO A 254 -2.76 -0.64 20.73
N GLU A 255 -3.77 0.23 20.69
CA GLU A 255 -4.00 1.06 19.51
C GLU A 255 -2.85 2.05 19.36
N ILE A 256 -2.24 2.08 18.17
CA ILE A 256 -1.17 3.01 17.82
C ILE A 256 -1.72 3.95 16.76
N PHE A 257 -1.66 5.24 17.04
CA PHE A 257 -1.93 6.30 16.09
C PHE A 257 -0.60 6.88 15.63
N THR A 258 -0.27 6.65 14.36
CA THR A 258 0.84 7.35 13.70
C THR A 258 0.29 8.64 13.10
N ALA A 259 1.04 9.74 13.22
CA ALA A 259 0.66 10.99 12.60
C ALA A 259 0.70 10.84 11.07
N ASP A 260 -0.20 11.53 10.37
CA ASP A 260 -0.19 11.58 8.91
C ASP A 260 0.85 12.61 8.43
N GLU A 261 2.13 12.35 8.72
CA GLU A 261 3.29 13.18 8.35
C GLU A 261 3.93 12.67 7.03
N LEU A 262 5.05 13.25 6.57
CA LEU A 262 5.71 12.82 5.32
C LEU A 262 6.75 11.71 5.57
N GLY A 263 7.41 11.71 6.73
CA GLY A 263 8.28 10.66 7.22
C GLY A 263 8.04 10.35 8.71
N ASP A 264 8.78 9.37 9.22
CA ASP A 264 8.63 8.88 10.59
C ASP A 264 9.65 9.49 11.56
N TYR A 265 10.74 10.04 11.03
CA TYR A 265 11.83 10.59 11.81
C TYR A 265 12.39 11.86 11.18
N GLU A 266 12.40 12.94 11.95
CA GLU A 266 12.97 14.22 11.56
C GLU A 266 14.26 14.50 12.33
N ARG A 267 15.21 15.14 11.65
CA ARG A 267 16.41 15.66 12.31
C ARG A 267 16.91 16.92 11.63
N GLU A 268 17.10 17.97 12.44
CA GLU A 268 17.66 19.24 12.01
C GLU A 268 19.17 19.28 12.26
N PHE A 269 19.90 19.70 11.24
CA PHE A 269 21.32 20.04 11.27
C PHE A 269 21.50 21.49 10.83
N GLU A 270 22.67 22.08 11.06
CA GLU A 270 22.93 23.47 10.68
C GLU A 270 22.65 23.75 9.19
N ARG A 271 22.97 22.78 8.32
CA ARG A 271 22.86 22.90 6.86
C ARG A 271 21.76 22.05 6.23
N TYR A 272 21.13 21.16 6.98
CA TYR A 272 20.19 20.17 6.45
C TYR A 272 18.99 20.02 7.37
N LEU A 273 17.79 19.99 6.79
CA LEU A 273 16.59 19.54 7.45
C LEU A 273 16.24 18.19 6.84
N THR A 274 16.31 17.13 7.65
CA THR A 274 16.07 15.77 7.16
C THR A 274 14.73 15.26 7.63
N GLU A 275 14.02 14.61 6.71
CA GLU A 275 12.82 13.84 7.01
C GLU A 275 13.01 12.43 6.43
N THR A 276 12.86 11.43 7.28
CA THR A 276 13.19 10.03 6.98
C THR A 276 11.96 9.15 7.13
N ASP A 277 11.60 8.47 6.06
CA ASP A 277 10.49 7.51 6.02
C ASP A 277 11.03 6.08 6.12
N ILE A 278 10.56 5.33 7.12
CA ILE A 278 11.05 4.00 7.46
C ILE A 278 10.23 2.96 6.72
N LYS A 279 10.89 2.13 5.91
CA LYS A 279 10.23 1.07 5.14
C LYS A 279 10.68 -0.30 5.55
N THR A 280 9.74 -1.05 6.13
CA THR A 280 9.96 -2.44 6.52
C THR A 280 9.67 -3.39 5.37
N LYS A 281 10.61 -4.30 5.07
CA LYS A 281 10.44 -5.40 4.12
C LYS A 281 10.77 -6.75 4.75
N VAL A 282 9.76 -7.60 4.92
CA VAL A 282 9.95 -8.99 5.33
C VAL A 282 10.25 -9.84 4.09
N LEU A 283 11.47 -10.35 3.97
CA LEU A 283 12.02 -10.93 2.71
C LEU A 283 11.28 -12.19 2.25
N PHE A 284 10.63 -12.91 3.16
CA PHE A 284 9.86 -14.12 2.82
C PHE A 284 8.39 -13.82 2.48
N LEU A 285 7.98 -12.54 2.47
CA LEU A 285 6.62 -12.12 2.13
C LEU A 285 6.61 -11.27 0.86
N SER A 286 5.67 -11.59 -0.03
CA SER A 286 5.37 -10.77 -1.20
C SER A 286 4.66 -9.50 -0.72
N SER A 287 5.28 -8.33 -0.90
CA SER A 287 4.72 -7.04 -0.51
C SER A 287 5.38 -5.92 -1.29
N ASN A 288 4.62 -4.87 -1.63
CA ASN A 288 5.09 -3.67 -2.33
C ASN A 288 4.81 -2.45 -1.46
N PRO A 289 5.75 -2.02 -0.60
CA PRO A 289 5.48 -0.97 0.38
C PRO A 289 5.02 0.35 -0.27
N LYS A 290 3.98 0.97 0.27
CA LYS A 290 3.62 2.37 -0.04
C LYS A 290 4.78 3.28 0.35
N GLY A 291 5.15 4.21 -0.52
CA GLY A 291 6.12 5.27 -0.26
C GLY A 291 5.43 6.50 0.34
N TYR A 292 5.66 7.65 -0.28
CA TYR A 292 5.23 8.96 0.21
C TYR A 292 4.06 9.55 -0.58
N ASN A 293 3.35 10.49 0.06
CA ASN A 293 2.43 11.37 -0.64
C ASN A 293 3.20 12.43 -1.44
N ILE A 294 2.87 12.59 -2.71
CA ILE A 294 3.62 13.46 -3.62
C ILE A 294 3.46 14.94 -3.26
N ASP A 295 2.28 15.38 -2.82
CA ASP A 295 2.07 16.78 -2.45
C ASP A 295 2.82 17.16 -1.18
N LYS A 296 2.83 16.27 -0.18
CA LYS A 296 3.63 16.47 1.05
C LYS A 296 5.12 16.52 0.73
N LEU A 297 5.59 15.57 -0.09
CA LEU A 297 6.98 15.54 -0.54
C LEU A 297 7.36 16.86 -1.22
N LEU A 298 6.60 17.30 -2.22
CA LEU A 298 6.91 18.52 -2.96
C LEU A 298 6.89 19.76 -2.04
N SER A 299 6.00 19.79 -1.04
CA SER A 299 5.98 20.84 -0.03
C SER A 299 7.28 20.87 0.75
N PHE A 300 7.73 19.73 1.28
CA PHE A 300 8.98 19.62 2.03
C PHE A 300 10.20 19.96 1.16
N LEU A 301 10.30 19.42 -0.05
CA LEU A 301 11.40 19.70 -0.97
C LEU A 301 11.45 21.17 -1.44
N SER A 302 10.37 21.94 -1.24
CA SER A 302 10.35 23.37 -1.51
C SER A 302 11.02 24.21 -0.42
N GLU A 303 11.29 23.62 0.74
CA GLU A 303 12.00 24.27 1.83
C GLU A 303 13.51 24.23 1.58
N GLU A 304 14.20 25.31 1.94
CA GLU A 304 15.66 25.33 1.94
C GLU A 304 16.20 24.25 2.89
N LYS A 305 17.38 23.70 2.58
CA LYS A 305 18.05 22.66 3.37
C LYS A 305 17.34 21.29 3.42
N SER A 306 16.13 21.16 2.90
CA SER A 306 15.37 19.90 2.91
C SER A 306 16.11 18.76 2.21
N VAL A 307 16.14 17.59 2.85
CA VAL A 307 16.66 16.32 2.33
C VAL A 307 15.74 15.19 2.77
N TYR A 308 15.09 14.55 1.81
CA TYR A 308 14.17 13.45 2.08
C TYR A 308 14.85 12.09 1.87
N LEU A 309 14.69 11.20 2.85
CA LEU A 309 15.42 9.95 2.95
C LEU A 309 14.45 8.79 3.19
N ILE A 310 14.85 7.61 2.71
CA ILE A 310 14.19 6.34 3.02
C ILE A 310 15.14 5.51 3.86
N TYR A 311 14.66 4.99 4.98
CA TYR A 311 15.39 4.06 5.81
C TYR A 311 14.78 2.66 5.69
N VAL A 312 15.42 1.81 4.90
CA VAL A 312 14.96 0.45 4.62
C VAL A 312 15.38 -0.47 5.76
N VAL A 313 14.43 -1.24 6.29
CA VAL A 313 14.65 -2.28 7.30
C VAL A 313 14.18 -3.60 6.72
N THR A 314 15.12 -4.48 6.37
CA THR A 314 14.81 -5.84 5.88
C THR A 314 14.89 -6.85 6.99
N ILE A 315 14.00 -7.85 6.96
CA ILE A 315 13.95 -8.93 7.94
C ILE A 315 13.92 -10.26 7.19
N ASP A 316 14.95 -11.08 7.37
CA ASP A 316 15.03 -12.40 6.73
C ASP A 316 14.25 -13.48 7.50
N LYS A 317 14.19 -14.68 6.93
CA LYS A 317 13.53 -15.85 7.54
C LYS A 317 14.17 -16.30 8.86
N ASN A 318 15.43 -15.96 9.09
CA ASN A 318 16.17 -16.25 10.32
C ASN A 318 16.03 -15.12 11.34
N ARG A 319 15.23 -14.08 11.05
CA ARG A 319 15.06 -12.85 11.85
C ARG A 319 16.30 -11.98 11.92
N THR A 320 17.21 -12.13 10.97
CA THR A 320 18.34 -11.23 10.79
C THR A 320 17.81 -9.92 10.21
N ILE A 321 18.14 -8.82 10.87
CA ILE A 321 17.77 -7.48 10.43
C ILE A 321 18.95 -6.86 9.69
N GLN A 322 18.67 -6.30 8.52
CA GLN A 322 19.63 -5.46 7.81
C GLN A 322 18.97 -4.12 7.50
N THR A 323 19.77 -3.07 7.45
CA THR A 323 19.28 -1.70 7.33
C THR A 323 20.04 -0.91 6.29
N ARG A 324 19.37 0.06 5.68
CA ARG A 324 20.00 1.01 4.75
C ARG A 324 19.31 2.36 4.77
N LEU A 325 20.09 3.42 5.02
CA LEU A 325 19.67 4.80 4.78
C LEU A 325 20.02 5.22 3.36
N CYS A 326 19.02 5.55 2.54
CA CYS A 326 19.20 6.00 1.17
C CYS A 326 18.41 7.27 0.87
N SER A 327 18.88 8.05 -0.10
CA SER A 327 18.10 9.16 -0.67
C SER A 327 16.95 8.63 -1.50
N MET A 328 15.81 9.35 -1.53
CA MET A 328 14.74 9.08 -2.50
C MET A 328 15.22 9.11 -3.97
N PHE A 329 16.33 9.79 -4.23
CA PHE A 329 16.96 9.91 -5.55
C PHE A 329 18.01 8.83 -5.83
N ASN A 330 18.23 7.89 -4.91
CA ASN A 330 19.13 6.77 -5.16
C ASN A 330 18.68 6.01 -6.42
N ARG A 331 19.61 5.70 -7.31
CA ARG A 331 19.32 5.12 -8.63
C ARG A 331 18.55 3.80 -8.53
N GLN A 332 18.93 2.91 -7.61
CA GLN A 332 18.26 1.63 -7.41
C GLN A 332 16.81 1.86 -6.95
N LEU A 333 16.62 2.72 -5.94
CA LEU A 333 15.30 3.04 -5.38
C LEU A 333 14.40 3.76 -6.39
N LEU A 334 14.95 4.72 -7.13
CA LEU A 334 14.20 5.51 -8.11
C LEU A 334 13.67 4.62 -9.24
N SER A 335 14.50 3.69 -9.73
CA SER A 335 14.14 2.77 -10.81
C SER A 335 13.00 1.82 -10.45
N CYS A 336 12.76 1.58 -9.15
CA CYS A 336 11.70 0.73 -8.64
C CYS A 336 10.54 1.48 -7.99
N THR A 337 10.52 2.82 -8.11
CA THR A 337 9.46 3.66 -7.55
C THR A 337 8.39 3.90 -8.61
N ARG A 338 7.13 3.59 -8.28
CA ARG A 338 5.97 3.81 -9.14
C ARG A 338 5.07 4.87 -8.55
N ILE A 339 4.61 5.80 -9.39
CA ILE A 339 3.58 6.76 -8.98
C ILE A 339 2.21 6.10 -9.10
N ILE A 340 1.46 6.10 -8.00
CA ILE A 340 0.09 5.60 -7.88
C ILE A 340 -0.86 6.79 -7.95
N LYS A 341 -1.40 7.04 -9.14
CA LYS A 341 -2.33 8.14 -9.41
C LYS A 341 -3.74 7.82 -8.94
N HIS A 342 -4.04 6.58 -8.56
CA HIS A 342 -5.36 6.18 -8.08
C HIS A 342 -5.84 6.97 -6.85
N TRP A 343 -4.90 7.41 -6.02
CA TRP A 343 -5.14 8.27 -4.85
C TRP A 343 -5.19 9.76 -5.19
N ALA A 344 -4.99 10.11 -6.46
CA ALA A 344 -5.34 11.42 -7.01
C ALA A 344 -6.86 11.52 -7.13
N GLY A 345 -7.56 11.56 -5.99
CA GLY A 345 -8.80 12.32 -5.94
C GLY A 345 -8.51 13.74 -6.40
N ARG A 346 -9.52 14.47 -6.91
CA ARG A 346 -9.36 15.90 -7.25
C ARG A 346 -8.66 16.57 -6.05
N ASN A 347 -7.50 17.20 -6.21
CA ASN A 347 -6.67 17.80 -5.15
C ASN A 347 -5.57 16.96 -4.47
N SER A 348 -5.19 15.78 -4.97
CA SER A 348 -3.84 15.25 -4.70
C SER A 348 -3.20 14.72 -5.97
N ARG A 349 -1.87 14.68 -6.03
CA ARG A 349 -1.09 14.03 -7.08
C ARG A 349 -0.93 12.52 -6.88
N GLY A 350 -1.40 12.00 -5.74
CA GLY A 350 -1.32 10.60 -5.39
C GLY A 350 -0.12 10.29 -4.49
N VAL A 351 0.27 9.01 -4.48
CA VAL A 351 1.34 8.47 -3.64
C VAL A 351 2.33 7.69 -4.47
N THR A 352 3.51 7.40 -3.95
CA THR A 352 4.44 6.44 -4.57
C THR A 352 4.31 5.05 -3.95
N GLN A 353 4.80 4.04 -4.66
CA GLN A 353 4.91 2.67 -4.19
C GLN A 353 6.23 2.06 -4.68
N TYR A 354 6.90 1.30 -3.82
CA TYR A 354 8.13 0.60 -4.17
C TYR A 354 7.85 -0.83 -4.63
N GLU A 355 8.62 -1.32 -5.60
CA GLU A 355 8.68 -2.74 -5.87
C GLU A 355 9.44 -3.46 -4.75
N GLY A 356 8.77 -4.38 -4.07
CA GLY A 356 9.33 -5.00 -2.85
C GLY A 356 10.67 -5.70 -3.05
N ARG A 357 10.88 -6.35 -4.19
CA ARG A 357 12.14 -7.06 -4.51
C ARG A 357 13.33 -6.12 -4.64
N ALA A 358 13.09 -4.89 -5.09
CA ALA A 358 14.18 -3.92 -5.25
C ALA A 358 14.70 -3.43 -3.89
N LEU A 359 13.83 -3.33 -2.88
CA LEU A 359 14.24 -3.01 -1.51
C LEU A 359 15.17 -4.08 -0.91
N GLU A 360 15.00 -5.35 -1.31
CA GLU A 360 15.87 -6.45 -0.89
C GLU A 360 17.28 -6.24 -1.47
N THR A 361 17.37 -6.00 -2.78
CA THR A 361 18.64 -5.72 -3.47
C THR A 361 19.37 -4.50 -2.91
N ILE A 362 18.64 -3.43 -2.57
CA ILE A 362 19.21 -2.18 -2.01
C ILE A 362 19.96 -2.43 -0.70
N VAL A 363 19.51 -3.38 0.12
CA VAL A 363 20.18 -3.65 1.39
C VAL A 363 21.38 -4.59 1.21
N GLU A 364 21.30 -5.55 0.27
CA GLU A 364 22.35 -6.52 -0.02
C GLU A 364 23.53 -5.94 -0.82
N ASP A 365 23.25 -5.16 -1.86
CA ASP A 365 24.23 -4.60 -2.80
C ASP A 365 23.91 -3.13 -3.08
N PHE A 366 24.19 -2.29 -2.09
CA PHE A 366 23.86 -0.86 -2.13
C PHE A 366 24.86 -0.06 -2.97
N ASP A 367 24.34 0.69 -3.95
CA ASP A 367 25.07 1.80 -4.55
C ASP A 367 24.67 3.13 -3.92
N PHE A 368 25.62 4.05 -3.75
CA PHE A 368 25.34 5.40 -3.25
C PHE A 368 25.00 6.38 -4.39
N GLU A 369 24.78 5.88 -5.60
CA GLU A 369 24.70 6.71 -6.78
C GLU A 369 23.33 7.38 -6.91
N ILE A 370 23.36 8.65 -7.27
CA ILE A 370 22.21 9.44 -7.68
C ILE A 370 22.45 9.80 -9.14
N ASP A 371 21.59 9.32 -10.04
CA ASP A 371 21.58 9.83 -11.42
C ASP A 371 20.84 11.17 -11.41
N TYR A 372 21.59 12.24 -11.63
CA TYR A 372 21.04 13.60 -11.60
C TYR A 372 19.91 13.78 -12.62
N LYS A 373 20.05 13.21 -13.81
CA LYS A 373 19.08 13.40 -14.89
C LYS A 373 17.79 12.64 -14.57
N ASP A 374 17.90 11.36 -14.22
CA ASP A 374 16.73 10.55 -13.88
C ASP A 374 16.00 11.14 -12.66
N SER A 375 16.74 11.71 -11.70
CA SER A 375 16.17 12.41 -10.55
C SER A 375 15.38 13.67 -10.94
N GLN A 376 15.91 14.47 -11.87
CA GLN A 376 15.21 15.65 -12.41
C GLN A 376 13.97 15.28 -13.22
N ASP A 377 14.05 14.20 -13.99
CA ASP A 377 12.92 13.67 -14.76
C ASP A 377 11.82 13.18 -13.81
N PHE A 378 12.17 12.46 -12.74
CA PHE A 378 11.23 12.03 -11.71
C PHE A 378 10.57 13.20 -10.97
N ILE A 379 11.33 14.24 -10.57
CA ILE A 379 10.76 15.47 -9.98
C ILE A 379 9.74 16.09 -10.96
N THR A 380 10.07 16.11 -12.24
CA THR A 380 9.18 16.65 -13.28
C THR A 380 7.89 15.85 -13.39
N ASP A 381 7.98 14.52 -13.34
CA ASP A 381 6.81 13.64 -13.29
C ASP A 381 5.96 13.91 -12.04
N CYS A 382 6.58 14.02 -10.86
CA CYS A 382 5.89 14.38 -9.62
C CYS A 382 5.19 15.74 -9.71
N LEU A 383 5.80 16.77 -10.29
CA LEU A 383 5.19 18.09 -10.45
C LEU A 383 3.98 18.06 -11.40
N ASN A 384 4.06 17.24 -12.45
CA ASN A 384 3.08 17.15 -13.54
C ASN A 384 1.89 16.21 -13.27
N CYS A 385 1.95 15.38 -12.21
CA CYS A 385 0.89 14.42 -11.87
C CYS A 385 -0.49 15.03 -11.63
#